data_AF-A0A5A8AGW1-F1
#
_entry.id   AF-A0A5A8AGW1-F1
#
_cell.length_a   1.000
_cell.length_b   1.000
_cell.length_c   1.000
_cell.angle_alpha   90.00
_cell.angle_beta   90.00
_cell.angle_gamma   90.00
#
_symmetry.space_group_name_H-M   'P 1'
#
loop_
_entity.id
_entity.type
_entity.pdbx_description
1 polymer ?
#
loop_
_entity_poly.entity_id
_entity_poly.type
_entity_poly.pdbx_seq_one_letter_code
_entity_poly.pdbx_strand_id
1 'polypeptide(L)'
;MGSREWFSEEICKLFETEEGKERMNEHDYLMSLFENGEENPDYTRSLIEKIKARILRRKYVNSEDVDFLSILTGARRIDKEFDLMFKPQWKFEEHIVVVSDNIVAREKLMEIWKEINFDCKLLSENELLLFRIKK
;
A
#
# COMPACT_ATOMS: atom_id res chain seq x y z
N MET A 1 -3.82 -20.29 -1.03
CA MET A 1 -5.02 -21.03 -0.61
C MET A 1 -5.42 -20.54 0.77
N GLY A 2 -6.49 -19.74 0.84
CA GLY A 2 -7.02 -19.21 2.09
C GLY A 2 -8.04 -20.18 2.71
N SER A 3 -8.17 -20.17 4.03
CA SER A 3 -9.05 -21.07 4.80
C SER A 3 -10.52 -21.08 4.38
N ARG A 4 -10.99 -20.07 3.64
CA ARG A 4 -12.38 -19.97 3.13
C ARG A 4 -12.76 -21.05 2.11
N GLU A 5 -11.79 -21.63 1.41
CA GLU A 5 -12.06 -22.72 0.44
C GLU A 5 -12.51 -24.03 1.12
N TRP A 6 -12.31 -24.14 2.44
CA TRP A 6 -12.52 -25.38 3.21
C TRP A 6 -13.79 -25.36 4.08
N PHE A 7 -14.50 -24.24 4.16
CA PHE A 7 -15.68 -24.07 5.01
C PHE A 7 -16.91 -23.67 4.17
N SER A 8 -18.09 -24.15 4.56
CA SER A 8 -19.34 -23.69 3.94
C SER A 8 -19.53 -22.18 4.18
N GLU A 9 -20.27 -21.50 3.30
CA GLU A 9 -20.58 -20.07 3.46
C GLU A 9 -21.22 -19.76 4.81
N GLU A 10 -22.02 -20.69 5.34
CA GLU A 10 -22.68 -20.58 6.65
C GLU A 10 -21.66 -20.58 7.80
N ILE A 11 -20.62 -21.41 7.72
CA ILE A 11 -19.53 -21.42 8.70
C ILE A 11 -18.66 -20.16 8.55
N CYS A 12 -18.41 -19.71 7.32
CA CYS A 12 -17.68 -18.46 7.09
C CYS A 12 -18.40 -17.25 7.71
N LYS A 13 -19.73 -17.19 7.63
CA LYS A 13 -20.56 -16.14 8.25
C LYS A 13 -20.47 -16.10 9.77
N LEU A 14 -20.18 -17.22 10.44
CA LEU A 14 -19.99 -17.27 11.89
C LEU A 14 -18.69 -16.58 12.35
N PHE A 15 -17.71 -16.46 11.45
CA PHE A 15 -16.43 -15.78 11.71
C PHE A 15 -16.36 -14.38 11.08
N GLU A 16 -17.44 -13.93 10.43
CA GLU A 16 -17.49 -12.59 9.86
C GLU A 16 -17.64 -11.53 10.96
N THR A 17 -16.55 -10.83 11.24
CA THR A 17 -16.56 -9.61 12.04
C THR A 17 -16.86 -8.40 11.17
N GLU A 18 -17.38 -7.32 11.76
CA GLU A 18 -17.55 -6.04 11.05
C GLU A 18 -16.21 -5.56 10.47
N GLU A 19 -15.12 -5.70 11.22
CA GLU A 19 -13.76 -5.40 10.73
C GLU A 19 -13.36 -6.26 9.51
N GLY A 20 -13.79 -7.53 9.46
CA GLY A 20 -13.55 -8.42 8.33
C GLY A 20 -14.30 -7.99 7.08
N LYS A 21 -15.56 -7.54 7.24
CA LYS A 21 -16.38 -6.99 6.15
C LYS A 21 -15.81 -5.68 5.63
N GLU A 22 -15.38 -4.79 6.53
CA GLU A 22 -14.73 -3.54 6.13
C GLU A 22 -13.45 -3.80 5.33
N ARG A 23 -12.59 -4.71 5.77
CA ARG A 23 -11.36 -5.05 5.02
C ARG A 23 -11.64 -5.66 3.65
N MET A 24 -12.69 -6.46 3.51
CA MET A 24 -13.12 -6.95 2.19
C MET A 24 -13.56 -5.80 1.29
N ASN A 25 -14.40 -4.89 1.79
CA ASN A 25 -14.86 -3.74 1.01
C ASN A 25 -13.70 -2.83 0.59
N GLU A 26 -12.74 -2.59 1.48
CA GLU A 26 -11.51 -1.85 1.17
C GLU A 26 -10.73 -2.52 0.03
N HIS A 27 -10.57 -3.84 0.10
CA HIS A 27 -9.87 -4.61 -0.93
C HIS A 27 -10.62 -4.62 -2.28
N ASP A 28 -11.93 -4.84 -2.27
CA ASP A 28 -12.77 -4.85 -3.48
C ASP A 28 -12.73 -3.48 -4.18
N TYR A 29 -12.76 -2.40 -3.40
CA TYR A 29 -12.58 -1.05 -3.95
C TYR A 29 -11.22 -0.88 -4.62
N LEU A 30 -10.14 -1.32 -3.96
CA LEU A 30 -8.78 -1.22 -4.50
C LEU A 30 -8.60 -2.02 -5.79
N MET A 31 -9.15 -3.23 -5.86
CA MET A 31 -9.11 -4.04 -7.07
C MET A 31 -9.90 -3.39 -8.21
N SER A 32 -11.11 -2.91 -7.92
CA SER A 32 -11.91 -2.18 -8.92
C SER A 32 -11.21 -0.91 -9.42
N LEU A 33 -10.59 -0.14 -8.51
CA LEU A 33 -9.82 1.05 -8.88
C LEU A 33 -8.61 0.69 -9.75
N PHE A 34 -7.93 -0.41 -9.43
CA PHE A 34 -6.78 -0.88 -10.21
C PHE A 34 -7.17 -1.36 -11.62
N GLU A 35 -8.27 -2.09 -11.74
CA GLU A 35 -8.75 -2.67 -13.00
C GLU A 35 -9.42 -1.62 -13.91
N ASN A 36 -10.31 -0.80 -13.33
CA ASN A 36 -11.21 0.06 -14.09
C ASN A 36 -10.81 1.55 -14.04
N GLY A 37 -9.98 1.95 -13.09
CA GLY A 37 -9.54 3.35 -12.92
C GLY A 37 -10.63 4.30 -12.41
N GLU A 38 -11.79 3.78 -12.02
CA GLU A 38 -12.91 4.57 -11.49
C GLU A 38 -12.66 4.94 -10.03
N GLU A 39 -12.24 6.18 -9.81
CA GLU A 39 -11.96 6.72 -8.47
C GLU A 39 -13.22 7.35 -7.86
N ASN A 40 -13.51 6.99 -6.60
CA ASN A 40 -14.36 7.78 -5.72
C ASN A 40 -13.46 8.64 -4.81
N PRO A 41 -13.31 9.97 -5.06
CA PRO A 41 -12.31 10.78 -4.39
C PRO A 41 -12.47 10.85 -2.86
N ASP A 42 -13.72 10.90 -2.37
CA ASP A 42 -13.98 10.98 -0.93
C ASP A 42 -13.68 9.65 -0.24
N TYR A 43 -14.00 8.53 -0.89
CA TYR A 43 -13.67 7.21 -0.37
C TYR A 43 -12.15 6.95 -0.42
N THR A 44 -11.46 7.31 -1.51
CA THR A 44 -9.99 7.24 -1.63
C THR A 44 -9.33 8.02 -0.50
N ARG A 45 -9.74 9.28 -0.27
CA ARG A 45 -9.18 10.11 0.81
C ARG A 45 -9.40 9.45 2.17
N SER A 46 -10.62 8.97 2.44
CA SER A 46 -10.94 8.27 3.70
C SER A 46 -10.05 7.04 3.91
N LEU A 47 -9.86 6.22 2.88
CA LEU A 47 -9.05 5.01 2.96
C LEU A 47 -7.55 5.32 3.16
N ILE A 48 -7.03 6.37 2.50
CA ILE A 48 -5.67 6.86 2.73
C ILE A 48 -5.48 7.24 4.20
N GLU A 49 -6.40 8.00 4.80
CA GLU A 49 -6.34 8.35 6.23
C GLU A 49 -6.39 7.11 7.14
N LYS A 50 -7.26 6.14 6.83
CA LYS A 50 -7.33 4.88 7.58
C LYS A 50 -6.00 4.12 7.55
N ILE A 51 -5.37 4.02 6.37
CA ILE A 51 -4.06 3.35 6.23
C ILE A 51 -2.99 4.11 7.00
N LYS A 52 -2.92 5.45 6.87
CA LYS A 52 -2.00 6.29 7.67
C LYS A 52 -2.16 6.06 9.16
N ALA A 53 -3.38 6.04 9.68
CA ALA A 53 -3.65 5.78 11.10
C ALA A 53 -3.18 4.38 11.53
N ARG A 54 -3.41 3.35 10.71
CA ARG A 54 -2.93 1.97 10.98
C ARG A 54 -1.40 1.91 11.03
N ILE A 55 -0.71 2.57 10.09
CA ILE A 55 0.76 2.69 10.07
C ILE A 55 1.25 3.39 11.34
N LEU A 56 0.71 4.56 11.67
CA LEU A 56 1.14 5.33 12.84
C LEU A 56 0.96 4.56 14.15
N ARG A 57 -0.12 3.78 14.28
CA ARG A 57 -0.34 2.89 15.41
C ARG A 57 0.71 1.78 15.51
N ARG A 58 1.06 1.16 14.38
CA ARG A 58 2.04 0.06 14.29
C ARG A 58 3.49 0.54 14.34
N LYS A 59 3.75 1.80 13.98
CA LYS A 59 5.08 2.45 13.84
C LYS A 59 5.99 1.83 12.77
N TYR A 60 5.44 1.07 11.84
CA TYR A 60 6.14 0.57 10.65
C TYR A 60 5.16 0.44 9.48
N VAL A 61 5.70 0.41 8.26
CA VAL A 61 4.96 0.24 7.01
C VAL A 61 5.17 -1.18 6.49
N ASN A 62 4.08 -1.95 6.34
CA ASN A 62 4.16 -3.27 5.73
C ASN A 62 4.07 -3.18 4.19
N SER A 63 4.24 -4.28 3.47
CA SER A 63 4.19 -4.26 2.00
C SER A 63 2.79 -3.96 1.47
N GLU A 64 1.75 -4.47 2.14
CA GLU A 64 0.34 -4.22 1.80
C GLU A 64 -0.02 -2.73 1.88
N ASP A 65 0.47 -2.02 2.89
CA ASP A 65 0.30 -0.58 3.05
C ASP A 65 0.88 0.17 1.84
N VAL A 66 2.06 -0.24 1.37
CA VAL A 66 2.71 0.35 0.19
C VAL A 66 1.91 0.04 -1.06
N ASP A 67 1.45 -1.19 -1.23
CA ASP A 67 0.68 -1.62 -2.39
C ASP A 67 -0.66 -0.87 -2.48
N PHE A 68 -1.36 -0.74 -1.37
CA PHE A 68 -2.63 -0.03 -1.32
C PHE A 68 -2.46 1.47 -1.56
N LEU A 69 -1.48 2.11 -0.92
CA LEU A 69 -1.19 3.53 -1.15
C LEU A 69 -0.70 3.78 -2.59
N SER A 70 0.02 2.83 -3.17
CA SER A 70 0.45 2.86 -4.58
C SER A 70 -0.77 2.84 -5.51
N ILE A 71 -1.74 1.95 -5.27
CA ILE A 71 -3.00 1.92 -6.04
C ILE A 71 -3.78 3.23 -5.86
N LEU A 72 -3.97 3.69 -4.62
CA LEU A 72 -4.77 4.88 -4.28
C LEU A 72 -4.18 6.18 -4.82
N THR A 73 -2.85 6.25 -4.97
CA THR A 73 -2.19 7.42 -5.56
C THR A 73 -2.04 7.31 -7.08
N GLY A 74 -2.30 6.13 -7.65
CA GLY A 74 -2.04 5.81 -9.06
C GLY A 74 -0.57 5.53 -9.36
N ALA A 75 0.28 5.41 -8.34
CA ALA A 75 1.69 5.05 -8.50
C ALA A 75 1.75 3.54 -8.68
N ARG A 76 1.62 3.04 -9.90
CA ARG A 76 1.66 1.59 -10.15
C ARG A 76 2.98 1.03 -9.63
N ARG A 77 2.94 0.12 -8.65
CA ARG A 77 4.13 -0.65 -8.29
C ARG A 77 4.38 -1.66 -9.40
N ILE A 78 5.38 -1.41 -10.24
CA ILE A 78 5.91 -2.48 -11.09
C ILE A 78 6.76 -3.35 -10.17
N ASP A 79 6.35 -4.60 -9.95
CA ASP A 79 7.21 -5.65 -9.38
C ASP A 79 8.32 -5.98 -10.39
N LYS A 80 9.22 -5.02 -10.59
CA LYS A 80 10.60 -5.34 -10.95
C LYS A 80 11.27 -5.73 -9.64
N GLU A 81 12.05 -6.81 -9.66
CA GLU A 81 13.11 -7.00 -8.68
C GLU A 81 14.01 -5.77 -8.77
N PHE A 82 13.68 -4.74 -8.01
CA PHE A 82 14.62 -3.65 -7.78
C PHE A 82 15.76 -4.30 -7.02
N ASP A 83 16.89 -4.42 -7.69
CA ASP A 83 17.98 -5.25 -7.24
C ASP A 83 18.71 -4.58 -6.07
N LEU A 84 18.09 -4.69 -4.89
CA LEU A 84 18.65 -4.23 -3.61
C LEU A 84 19.99 -4.95 -3.33
N MET A 85 20.23 -6.11 -3.95
CA MET A 85 21.47 -6.88 -3.81
C MET A 85 22.70 -6.07 -4.24
N PHE A 86 22.56 -5.15 -5.20
CA PHE A 86 23.67 -4.29 -5.67
C PHE A 86 23.80 -2.96 -4.90
N LYS A 87 22.94 -2.70 -3.91
CA LYS A 87 22.97 -1.51 -3.05
C LYS A 87 22.95 -1.93 -1.57
N PRO A 88 24.09 -2.42 -1.03
CA PRO A 88 24.16 -3.08 0.28
C PRO A 88 23.72 -2.22 1.47
N GLN A 89 23.57 -0.91 1.28
CA GLN A 89 23.05 0.01 2.28
C GLN A 89 21.54 -0.10 2.53
N TRP A 90 20.78 -0.77 1.65
CA TRP A 90 19.32 -0.89 1.77
C TRP A 90 18.88 -2.33 1.97
N LYS A 91 18.09 -2.55 3.01
CA LYS A 91 17.53 -3.86 3.36
C LYS A 91 16.03 -3.90 3.07
N PHE A 92 15.53 -5.02 2.57
CA PHE A 92 14.12 -5.22 2.23
C PHE A 92 13.18 -5.06 3.44
N GLU A 93 13.66 -5.41 4.63
CA GLU A 93 12.94 -5.25 5.89
C GLU A 93 12.73 -3.78 6.26
N GLU A 94 13.63 -2.91 5.81
CA GLU A 94 13.67 -1.49 6.17
C GLU A 94 13.23 -0.58 5.02
N HIS A 95 13.28 -1.06 3.77
CA HIS A 95 13.06 -0.25 2.58
C HIS A 95 12.28 -1.01 1.51
N ILE A 96 11.55 -0.26 0.70
CA ILE A 96 10.85 -0.76 -0.48
C ILE A 96 10.99 0.26 -1.61
N VAL A 97 11.09 -0.21 -2.85
CA VAL A 97 11.15 0.66 -4.02
C VAL A 97 9.85 0.55 -4.80
N VAL A 98 9.29 1.72 -5.12
CA VAL A 98 8.14 1.87 -6.02
C VAL A 98 8.64 2.48 -7.32
N VAL A 99 8.31 1.84 -8.44
CA VAL A 99 8.68 2.29 -9.78
C VAL A 99 7.44 2.82 -10.48
N SER A 100 7.35 4.12 -10.72
CA SER A 100 6.21 4.77 -11.38
C SER A 100 6.67 5.83 -12.36
N ASP A 101 6.19 5.72 -13.60
CA ASP A 101 6.39 6.72 -14.67
C ASP A 101 5.45 7.94 -14.49
N ASN A 102 4.45 7.83 -13.61
CA ASN A 102 3.54 8.93 -13.29
C ASN A 102 4.14 9.78 -12.15
N ILE A 103 4.63 10.97 -12.52
CA ILE A 103 5.25 11.93 -11.59
C ILE A 103 4.25 12.41 -10.54
N VAL A 104 3.03 12.76 -10.94
CA VAL A 104 1.99 13.26 -10.03
C VAL A 104 1.63 12.21 -8.98
N ALA A 105 1.48 10.96 -9.41
CA ALA A 105 1.20 9.85 -8.51
C ALA A 105 2.34 9.61 -7.51
N ARG A 106 3.59 9.68 -7.99
CA ARG A 106 4.78 9.55 -7.14
C ARG A 106 4.86 10.68 -6.10
N GLU A 107 4.59 11.92 -6.50
CA GLU A 107 4.60 13.07 -5.60
C GLU A 107 3.54 12.93 -4.49
N LYS A 108 2.33 12.48 -4.83
CA LYS A 108 1.29 12.16 -3.84
C LYS A 108 1.78 11.09 -2.84
N LEU A 109 2.43 10.04 -3.33
CA LEU A 109 2.95 8.99 -2.45
C LEU A 109 4.07 9.50 -1.53
N MET A 110 4.94 10.38 -2.04
CA MET A 110 5.96 11.05 -1.22
C MET A 110 5.35 11.97 -0.16
N GLU A 111 4.30 12.71 -0.50
CA GLU A 111 3.59 13.58 0.43
C GLU A 111 2.99 12.77 1.58
N ILE A 112 2.33 11.64 1.29
CA ILE A 112 1.83 10.72 2.30
C ILE A 112 2.95 10.29 3.24
N TRP A 113 4.12 9.89 2.72
CA TRP A 113 5.27 9.49 3.54
C TRP A 113 5.76 10.60 4.47
N LYS A 114 5.80 11.85 3.98
CA LYS A 114 6.17 13.02 4.78
C LYS A 114 5.15 13.28 5.89
N GLU A 115 3.85 13.17 5.59
CA GLU A 115 2.78 13.37 6.58
C GLU A 115 2.85 12.37 7.74
N ILE A 116 3.15 11.10 7.46
CA ILE A 116 3.31 10.08 8.52
C ILE A 116 4.70 10.12 9.19
N ASN A 117 5.57 11.06 8.79
CA ASN A 117 6.93 11.25 9.26
C ASN A 117 7.80 9.99 9.08
N PHE A 118 7.85 9.49 7.83
CA PHE A 118 8.78 8.47 7.35
C PHE A 118 9.63 9.04 6.22
N ASP A 119 10.88 8.57 6.13
CA ASP A 119 11.78 9.00 5.06
C ASP A 119 11.38 8.43 3.70
N CYS A 120 11.61 9.20 2.65
CA CYS A 120 11.57 8.74 1.27
C CYS A 120 12.69 9.40 0.47
N LYS A 121 13.17 8.73 -0.59
CA LYS A 121 14.25 9.23 -1.44
C LYS A 121 13.99 8.88 -2.90
N LEU A 122 14.04 9.87 -3.77
CA LEU A 122 14.04 9.65 -5.21
C LEU A 122 15.41 9.05 -5.62
N LEU A 123 15.39 7.90 -6.30
CA LEU A 123 16.60 7.20 -6.74
C LEU A 123 16.95 7.49 -8.20
N SER A 124 15.92 7.65 -9.02
CA SER A 124 16.00 7.99 -10.45
C SER A 124 14.72 8.68 -10.88
N GLU A 125 14.58 8.98 -12.18
CA GLU A 125 13.38 9.64 -12.71
C GLU A 125 12.09 8.90 -12.42
N ASN A 126 12.11 7.57 -12.24
CA ASN A 126 10.92 6.73 -12.07
C ASN A 126 10.93 5.93 -10.76
N GLU A 127 12.04 5.89 -10.01
CA GLU A 127 12.20 5.03 -8.84
C GLU A 127 12.18 5.84 -7.54
N LEU A 128 11.28 5.46 -6.64
CA LEU A 128 11.13 6.04 -5.31
C LEU A 128 11.47 4.99 -4.24
N LEU A 129 12.46 5.28 -3.41
CA LEU A 129 12.77 4.52 -2.21
C LEU A 129 11.90 5.02 -1.05
N LEU A 130 11.17 4.11 -0.43
CA LEU A 130 10.31 4.35 0.72
C LEU A 130 10.87 3.63 1.94
N PHE A 131 11.04 4.35 3.05
CA PHE A 131 11.47 3.75 4.31
C PHE A 131 10.26 3.16 5.03
N ARG A 132 10.44 1.97 5.58
CA ARG A 132 9.40 1.19 6.27
C ARG A 132 9.44 1.32 7.78
N ILE A 133 10.53 1.88 8.31
CA ILE A 133 10.79 2.07 9.74
C ILE A 133 11.26 3.51 9.93
N LYS A 134 10.82 4.15 11.03
CA LYS A 134 11.33 5.45 11.44
C LYS A 134 12.77 5.31 11.94
N LYS A 135 13.66 6.18 11.47
CA LYS A 135 15.00 6.33 12.04
C LYS A 135 14.99 7.26 13.25
#